data_AF-A0A3N5LNT7-F1
#
_entry.id   AF-A0A3N5LNT7-F1
#
_cell.length_a   1.000
_cell.length_b   1.000
_cell.length_c   1.000
_cell.angle_alpha   90.00
_cell.angle_beta   90.00
_cell.angle_gamma   90.00
#
_symmetry.space_group_name_H-M   'P 1'
#
loop_
_entity.id
_entity.type
_entity.pdbx_description
1 polymer ?
#
loop_
_entity_poly.entity_id
_entity_poly.type
_entity_poly.pdbx_seq_one_letter_code
_entity_poly.pdbx_strand_id
1 'polypeptide(L)'
;MNKRKVWFWVIGVAVFLIGGLTVGWFGMSGRLPWQGGDLYEDPQGRFTMEVDPSWEQVETDGRYSQFKVTDPPLNMYLLVLEASTVDDAFSQAFEIVGFDPGLLTGGDVANIGVWQAYTKADSAGLSYGLAGQIVGENAYVLVVKADKPGVTAESPAVNRALGSFKVTGNEENVIESYADLEAMVQQHVDRLAGSASVAVVHNDEIVYTYVYGEANPIEGIPADTQTIYRYGSMTKVVTASALMQLVEQGLVDLDAWPGIYVPEFPERWNVTVRQLLTHAACMPDEERLVTGLIAKRGESLAPLEEIFTNYVKDDLDLACEPGKVSNYSNAHFLALARIIEEVSGEPYETYVVDHILTPLAMQSTHFQLVEASERYAKGQWPAAQTDALVAQLNKYRGPGQEYLVLQRGESFSTLDDFRILPPWGGLLGTPGDLTHFLQMFLSNGRYGDIQILKPETVADMQEMQKSTNGSPLGMGLSWWIGEDDFGTFYYHDGGGATIETHLRYYPDLDLGVVVMGSVNGYQSDTIAEGLVSAWMQEK
;
A
#
# COMPACT_ATOMS: atom_id res chain seq x y z
N MET A 1 -19.99 -10.29 -32.93
CA MET A 1 -19.27 -9.16 -32.33
C MET A 1 -20.00 -8.78 -31.05
N ASN A 2 -19.77 -9.53 -29.96
CA ASN A 2 -20.29 -9.19 -28.64
C ASN A 2 -19.24 -8.30 -27.98
N LYS A 3 -19.57 -7.02 -27.77
CA LYS A 3 -18.76 -6.14 -26.94
C LYS A 3 -18.77 -6.72 -25.51
N ARG A 4 -17.66 -7.30 -25.07
CA ARG A 4 -17.45 -7.67 -23.67
C ARG A 4 -17.23 -6.36 -22.91
N LYS A 5 -18.02 -6.11 -21.87
CA LYS A 5 -17.83 -4.97 -20.98
C LYS A 5 -16.71 -5.36 -20.02
N VAL A 6 -15.54 -4.73 -20.16
CA VAL A 6 -14.44 -4.80 -19.21
C VAL A 6 -14.73 -3.76 -18.13
N TRP A 7 -14.69 -4.16 -16.86
CA TRP A 7 -14.92 -3.27 -15.71
C TRP A 7 -13.59 -3.01 -15.01
N PHE A 8 -13.08 -1.77 -15.05
CA PHE A 8 -11.82 -1.37 -14.42
C PHE A 8 -11.97 -1.18 -12.92
N TRP A 9 -10.97 -1.50 -12.11
CA TRP A 9 -10.90 -1.16 -10.68
C TRP A 9 -9.81 -0.10 -10.41
N VAL A 10 -10.11 0.88 -9.57
CA VAL A 10 -9.14 1.88 -9.07
C VAL A 10 -9.22 1.80 -7.56
N ILE A 11 -8.15 1.38 -6.88
CA ILE A 11 -8.09 1.36 -5.41
C ILE A 11 -7.02 2.34 -4.93
N GLY A 12 -7.35 3.07 -3.86
CA GLY A 12 -6.58 4.20 -3.34
C GLY A 12 -5.15 3.87 -2.89
N VAL A 13 -4.26 4.80 -3.20
CA VAL A 13 -2.85 4.83 -2.80
C VAL A 13 -2.73 4.96 -1.27
N ALA A 14 -1.98 4.05 -0.64
CA ALA A 14 -1.52 4.21 0.73
C ALA A 14 -0.46 5.34 0.81
N VAL A 15 -0.81 6.47 1.42
CA VAL A 15 0.17 7.52 1.76
C VAL A 15 0.88 7.09 3.04
N PHE A 16 2.11 6.61 2.90
CA PHE A 16 3.06 6.57 4.02
C PHE A 16 3.75 7.91 4.18
N LEU A 17 4.00 8.25 5.45
CA LEU A 17 4.77 9.39 5.92
C LEU A 17 4.02 10.71 5.77
N ILE A 18 3.04 10.96 6.64
CA ILE A 18 2.68 12.31 7.14
C ILE A 18 2.34 12.14 8.62
N GLY A 19 3.12 12.77 9.50
CA GLY A 19 2.97 12.60 10.94
C GLY A 19 3.29 13.89 11.70
N GLY A 20 2.26 14.43 12.33
CA GLY A 20 2.35 15.44 13.37
C GLY A 20 1.09 16.28 13.53
N LEU A 21 -0.04 15.65 13.86
CA LEU A 21 -1.28 16.18 14.48
C LEU A 21 -2.46 15.36 13.95
N THR A 22 -2.99 14.41 14.74
CA THR A 22 -4.28 13.68 14.53
C THR A 22 -4.76 13.72 13.08
N VAL A 23 -4.01 13.05 12.20
CA VAL A 23 -4.37 12.87 10.80
C VAL A 23 -5.17 11.59 10.76
N GLY A 24 -6.44 11.72 10.44
CA GLY A 24 -7.36 10.61 10.28
C GLY A 24 -6.85 9.60 9.25
N TRP A 25 -6.95 8.33 9.61
CA TRP A 25 -6.34 7.21 8.91
C TRP A 25 -6.95 6.98 7.52
N PHE A 26 -6.15 7.17 6.46
CA PHE A 26 -6.44 6.69 5.10
C PHE A 26 -5.47 5.55 4.77
N GLY A 27 -5.74 4.40 5.38
CA GLY A 27 -5.02 3.17 5.15
C GLY A 27 -6.03 2.03 5.06
N MET A 28 -6.17 1.48 3.85
CA MET A 28 -6.71 0.15 3.57
C MET A 28 -8.21 -0.05 3.71
N SER A 29 -8.83 -0.18 2.54
CA SER A 29 -9.82 -1.24 2.34
C SER A 29 -9.64 -1.84 0.95
N GLY A 30 -8.62 -2.70 0.81
CA GLY A 30 -8.88 -3.98 0.12
C GLY A 30 -10.08 -4.63 0.82
N ARG A 31 -11.01 -5.19 0.05
CA ARG A 31 -12.32 -5.72 0.49
C ARG A 31 -12.27 -6.28 1.93
N LEU A 32 -12.84 -5.60 2.92
CA LEU A 32 -13.46 -6.38 3.99
C LEU A 32 -14.62 -7.11 3.32
N PRO A 33 -14.73 -8.44 3.43
CA PRO A 33 -15.90 -9.17 2.97
C PRO A 33 -17.12 -8.70 3.75
N TRP A 34 -17.79 -7.77 3.11
CA TRP A 34 -19.13 -7.35 3.38
C TRP A 34 -20.03 -8.17 2.46
N GLN A 35 -21.09 -8.76 2.99
CA GLN A 35 -22.01 -9.61 2.22
C GLN A 35 -22.86 -8.78 1.22
N GLY A 36 -22.31 -8.43 0.05
CA GLY A 36 -23.06 -7.94 -1.12
C GLY A 36 -23.32 -6.43 -1.23
N GLY A 37 -22.29 -5.59 -1.25
CA GLY A 37 -22.49 -4.15 -1.45
C GLY A 37 -23.18 -3.92 -2.79
N ASP A 38 -24.21 -3.07 -2.82
CA ASP A 38 -24.85 -2.73 -4.08
C ASP A 38 -23.91 -1.81 -4.87
N LEU A 39 -23.76 -2.06 -6.17
CA LEU A 39 -23.05 -1.12 -7.04
C LEU A 39 -24.00 0.04 -7.33
N TYR A 40 -23.63 1.24 -6.89
CA TYR A 40 -24.28 2.45 -7.34
C TYR A 40 -23.73 2.87 -8.70
N GLU A 41 -24.62 3.01 -9.68
CA GLU A 41 -24.32 3.63 -10.97
C GLU A 41 -25.07 4.96 -11.03
N ASP A 42 -24.33 6.04 -11.33
CA ASP A 42 -24.94 7.34 -11.60
C ASP A 42 -26.04 7.19 -12.66
N PRO A 43 -27.22 7.83 -12.54
CA PRO A 43 -28.33 7.63 -13.49
C PRO A 43 -27.99 7.96 -14.94
N GLN A 44 -26.93 8.72 -15.19
CA GLN A 44 -26.45 9.07 -16.53
C GLN A 44 -25.28 8.18 -16.97
N GLY A 45 -24.91 7.18 -16.17
CA GLY A 45 -23.82 6.24 -16.42
C GLY A 45 -22.46 6.93 -16.46
N ARG A 46 -22.25 7.99 -15.67
CA ARG A 46 -21.00 8.78 -15.67
C ARG A 46 -20.01 8.39 -14.59
N PHE A 47 -20.46 7.74 -13.51
CA PHE A 47 -19.58 7.13 -12.53
C PHE A 47 -20.25 5.95 -11.83
N THR A 48 -19.45 5.10 -11.18
CA THR A 48 -19.89 3.99 -10.32
C THR A 48 -19.15 4.01 -8.99
N MET A 49 -19.76 3.47 -7.94
CA MET A 49 -19.13 3.27 -6.62
C MET A 49 -19.83 2.13 -5.88
N GLU A 50 -19.11 1.39 -5.04
CA GLU A 50 -19.75 0.46 -4.09
C GLU A 50 -20.43 1.24 -2.97
N VAL A 51 -21.70 0.92 -2.69
CA VAL A 51 -22.45 1.48 -1.56
C VAL A 51 -22.86 0.38 -0.60
N ASP A 52 -22.84 0.70 0.69
CA ASP A 52 -23.49 -0.16 1.69
C ASP A 52 -25.03 0.04 1.54
N PRO A 53 -25.84 -1.01 1.33
CA PRO A 53 -27.31 -1.07 1.36
C PRO A 53 -27.94 -0.51 2.63
N SER A 54 -27.20 -0.34 3.73
CA SER A 54 -27.69 0.42 4.88
C SER A 54 -27.70 1.94 4.62
N TRP A 55 -27.06 2.41 3.56
CA TRP A 55 -27.04 3.81 3.15
C TRP A 55 -28.31 4.17 2.40
N GLU A 56 -28.86 5.33 2.73
CA GLU A 56 -30.05 5.85 2.10
C GLU A 56 -29.67 6.89 1.05
N GLN A 57 -29.98 6.64 -0.22
CA GLN A 57 -29.86 7.68 -1.26
C GLN A 57 -30.96 8.72 -1.03
N VAL A 58 -30.57 9.95 -0.70
CA VAL A 58 -31.49 11.02 -0.28
C VAL A 58 -31.80 11.99 -1.41
N GLU A 59 -30.85 12.24 -2.31
CA GLU A 59 -31.03 13.19 -3.41
C GLU A 59 -30.25 12.80 -4.66
N THR A 60 -30.79 13.15 -5.83
CA THR A 60 -30.09 13.12 -7.12
C THR A 60 -30.72 14.12 -8.08
N ASP A 61 -29.94 15.09 -8.55
CA ASP A 61 -30.41 16.18 -9.43
C ASP A 61 -29.75 16.17 -10.82
N GLY A 62 -28.91 15.17 -11.08
CA GLY A 62 -28.16 15.00 -12.32
C GLY A 62 -26.81 15.72 -12.36
N ARG A 63 -26.50 16.61 -11.41
CA ARG A 63 -25.13 17.08 -11.14
C ARG A 63 -24.50 16.34 -9.98
N TYR A 64 -25.29 15.88 -9.02
CA TYR A 64 -24.79 15.05 -7.93
C TYR A 64 -25.78 14.00 -7.43
N SER A 65 -25.26 13.11 -6.59
CA SER A 65 -26.02 12.16 -5.79
C SER A 65 -25.60 12.25 -4.32
N GLN A 66 -26.57 12.27 -3.40
CA GLN A 66 -26.32 12.32 -1.96
C GLN A 66 -26.76 11.02 -1.28
N PHE A 67 -25.89 10.49 -0.43
CA PHE A 67 -26.16 9.35 0.44
C PHE A 67 -26.07 9.76 1.90
N LYS A 68 -27.01 9.27 2.70
CA LYS A 68 -26.98 9.36 4.15
C LYS A 68 -26.53 8.02 4.72
N VAL A 69 -25.41 8.07 5.42
CA VAL A 69 -24.83 6.92 6.13
C VAL A 69 -25.29 6.97 7.57
N THR A 70 -25.83 5.87 8.07
CA THR A 70 -26.42 5.82 9.42
C THR A 70 -25.42 5.39 10.49
N ASP A 71 -24.39 4.64 10.11
CA ASP A 71 -23.31 4.21 10.99
C ASP A 71 -21.94 4.22 10.26
N PRO A 72 -21.07 5.20 10.55
CA PRO A 72 -21.29 6.36 11.41
C PRO A 72 -22.24 7.38 10.75
N PRO A 73 -22.90 8.27 11.52
CA PRO A 73 -23.84 9.25 10.94
C PRO A 73 -23.09 10.33 10.15
N LEU A 74 -23.15 10.25 8.83
CA LEU A 74 -22.51 11.20 7.91
C LEU A 74 -23.28 11.32 6.59
N ASN A 75 -23.00 12.38 5.85
CA ASN A 75 -23.49 12.60 4.49
C ASN A 75 -22.34 12.46 3.49
N MET A 76 -22.61 11.78 2.37
CA MET A 76 -21.70 11.71 1.22
C MET A 76 -22.37 12.29 -0.01
N TYR A 77 -21.63 13.10 -0.74
CA TYR A 77 -22.05 13.80 -1.94
C TYR A 77 -21.12 13.42 -3.09
N LEU A 78 -21.67 12.97 -4.20
CA LEU A 78 -20.92 12.64 -5.41
C LEU A 78 -21.29 13.61 -6.50
N LEU A 79 -20.35 14.44 -6.90
CA LEU A 79 -20.55 15.61 -7.76
C LEU A 79 -19.84 15.40 -9.09
N VAL A 80 -20.47 15.89 -10.16
CA VAL A 80 -19.85 16.07 -11.48
C VAL A 80 -19.91 17.55 -11.80
N LEU A 81 -18.74 18.16 -11.97
CA LEU A 81 -18.55 19.60 -12.06
C LEU A 81 -17.77 19.93 -13.33
N GLU A 82 -18.22 20.90 -14.11
CA GLU A 82 -17.42 21.43 -15.21
C GLU A 82 -16.34 22.34 -14.62
N ALA A 83 -15.06 21.95 -14.74
CA ALA A 83 -13.95 22.68 -14.15
C ALA A 83 -12.66 22.47 -14.93
N SER A 84 -11.92 23.56 -15.15
CA SER A 84 -10.61 23.53 -15.82
C SER A 84 -9.46 23.09 -14.92
N THR A 85 -9.66 23.14 -13.60
CA THR A 85 -8.66 22.75 -12.59
C THR A 85 -9.33 22.04 -11.42
N VAL A 86 -8.53 21.26 -10.68
CA VAL A 86 -8.99 20.54 -9.50
C VAL A 86 -9.41 21.51 -8.38
N ASP A 87 -8.67 22.61 -8.21
CA ASP A 87 -8.97 23.63 -7.20
C ASP A 87 -10.31 24.36 -7.49
N ASP A 88 -10.60 24.61 -8.77
CA ASP A 88 -11.90 25.16 -9.19
C ASP A 88 -13.03 24.16 -8.93
N ALA A 89 -12.80 22.88 -9.20
CA ALA A 89 -13.76 21.81 -8.92
C ALA A 89 -14.07 21.71 -7.44
N PHE A 90 -13.06 21.74 -6.57
CA PHE A 90 -13.28 21.71 -5.13
C PHE A 90 -13.99 22.96 -4.62
N SER A 91 -13.64 24.13 -5.15
CA SER A 91 -14.32 25.38 -4.80
C SER A 91 -15.82 25.29 -5.11
N GLN A 92 -16.18 24.79 -6.31
CA GLN A 92 -17.57 24.54 -6.69
C GLN A 92 -18.24 23.46 -5.83
N ALA A 93 -17.52 22.37 -5.52
CA ALA A 93 -18.02 21.31 -4.66
C ALA A 93 -18.40 21.84 -3.27
N PHE A 94 -17.56 22.70 -2.68
CA PHE A 94 -17.80 23.31 -1.38
C PHE A 94 -19.04 24.20 -1.38
N GLU A 95 -19.26 24.99 -2.43
CA GLU A 95 -20.49 25.77 -2.58
C GLU A 95 -21.73 24.89 -2.60
N ILE A 96 -21.69 23.76 -3.33
CA ILE A 96 -22.83 22.83 -3.45
C ILE A 96 -23.12 22.13 -2.13
N VAL A 97 -22.10 21.68 -1.40
CA VAL A 97 -22.28 21.04 -0.08
C VAL A 97 -22.52 22.02 1.06
N GLY A 98 -22.54 23.33 0.77
CA GLY A 98 -22.73 24.40 1.74
C GLY A 98 -21.61 24.45 2.78
N PHE A 99 -20.36 24.28 2.34
CA PHE A 99 -19.17 24.27 3.19
C PHE A 99 -18.34 25.54 2.98
N ASP A 100 -17.88 26.15 4.08
CA ASP A 100 -16.95 27.28 4.04
C ASP A 100 -15.50 26.76 4.17
N PRO A 101 -14.70 26.78 3.10
CA PRO A 101 -13.31 26.31 3.13
C PRO A 101 -12.42 27.15 4.08
N GLY A 102 -12.83 28.36 4.46
CA GLY A 102 -12.14 29.18 5.45
C GLY A 102 -12.21 28.61 6.88
N LEU A 103 -13.12 27.66 7.15
CA LEU A 103 -13.23 26.97 8.44
C LEU A 103 -12.22 25.84 8.61
N LEU A 104 -11.46 25.53 7.57
CA LEU A 104 -10.41 24.53 7.60
C LEU A 104 -9.15 25.07 8.32
N THR A 105 -8.88 24.66 9.56
CA THR A 105 -7.62 24.99 10.28
C THR A 105 -6.51 23.91 10.21
N GLY A 106 -5.37 24.19 9.56
CA GLY A 106 -4.18 23.29 9.43
C GLY A 106 -4.38 22.02 8.58
N GLY A 107 -3.47 21.67 7.66
CA GLY A 107 -3.58 20.43 6.87
C GLY A 107 -2.55 20.31 5.74
N ASP A 108 -2.15 19.07 5.45
CA ASP A 108 -1.23 18.72 4.37
C ASP A 108 -2.01 18.35 3.10
N VAL A 109 -1.61 18.92 1.97
CA VAL A 109 -2.11 18.56 0.64
C VAL A 109 -1.31 17.36 0.15
N ALA A 110 -1.92 16.18 0.09
CA ALA A 110 -1.35 15.06 -0.64
C ALA A 110 -1.83 15.13 -2.09
N ASN A 111 -0.94 15.52 -3.01
CA ASN A 111 -1.17 15.33 -4.44
C ASN A 111 -0.91 13.85 -4.77
N ILE A 112 -1.97 13.10 -5.07
CA ILE A 112 -1.93 11.67 -5.38
C ILE A 112 -2.21 11.50 -6.88
N GLY A 113 -1.27 11.92 -7.73
CA GLY A 113 -1.46 11.90 -9.18
C GLY A 113 -2.65 12.77 -9.64
N VAL A 114 -3.64 12.18 -10.32
CA VAL A 114 -4.89 12.84 -10.74
C VAL A 114 -5.89 13.04 -9.60
N TRP A 115 -5.59 12.48 -8.43
CA TRP A 115 -6.39 12.57 -7.22
C TRP A 115 -5.85 13.61 -6.25
N GLN A 116 -6.75 14.37 -5.66
CA GLN A 116 -6.47 15.16 -4.46
C GLN A 116 -7.38 14.65 -3.35
N ALA A 117 -6.77 14.23 -2.24
CA ALA A 117 -7.49 13.80 -1.05
C ALA A 117 -7.34 14.81 0.08
N TYR A 118 -8.45 15.17 0.73
CA TYR A 118 -8.46 16.06 1.89
C TYR A 118 -9.11 15.37 3.06
N THR A 119 -8.47 15.38 4.23
CA THR A 119 -9.18 15.19 5.49
C THR A 119 -8.90 16.27 6.49
N LYS A 120 -9.97 16.74 7.14
CA LYS A 120 -9.86 17.85 8.08
C LYS A 120 -11.04 17.93 9.03
N ALA A 121 -10.77 18.34 10.25
CA ALA A 121 -11.81 18.84 11.13
C ALA A 121 -12.03 20.34 10.88
N ASP A 122 -13.26 20.81 10.81
CA ASP A 122 -13.54 22.24 10.87
C ASP A 122 -13.34 22.79 12.30
N SER A 123 -13.46 24.11 12.46
CA SER A 123 -13.40 24.76 13.78
C SER A 123 -14.45 24.27 14.80
N ALA A 124 -15.47 23.52 14.37
CA ALA A 124 -16.48 22.90 15.22
C ALA A 124 -16.19 21.41 15.52
N GLY A 125 -15.11 20.84 14.98
CA GLY A 125 -14.70 19.45 15.18
C GLY A 125 -15.40 18.43 14.27
N LEU A 126 -16.02 18.88 13.16
CA LEU A 126 -16.62 18.00 12.15
C LEU A 126 -15.59 17.54 11.13
N SER A 127 -15.49 16.22 10.91
CA SER A 127 -14.56 15.64 9.92
C SER A 127 -15.09 15.72 8.49
N TYR A 128 -14.20 16.02 7.56
CA TYR A 128 -14.45 16.03 6.12
C TYR A 128 -13.50 15.09 5.41
N GLY A 129 -13.98 14.47 4.32
CA GLY A 129 -13.20 13.70 3.37
C GLY A 129 -13.49 14.23 1.97
N LEU A 130 -12.48 14.47 1.14
CA LEU A 130 -12.68 14.78 -0.27
C LEU A 130 -11.79 13.91 -1.12
N ALA A 131 -12.30 13.51 -2.28
CA ALA A 131 -11.56 12.88 -3.36
C ALA A 131 -12.06 13.45 -4.68
N GLY A 132 -11.20 13.63 -5.68
CA GLY A 132 -11.66 14.06 -6.99
C GLY A 132 -10.71 13.72 -8.12
N GLN A 133 -11.24 13.64 -9.33
CA GLN A 133 -10.54 13.27 -10.56
C GLN A 133 -10.99 14.17 -11.71
N ILE A 134 -10.08 14.59 -12.60
CA ILE A 134 -10.42 15.26 -13.86
C ILE A 134 -10.48 14.23 -14.99
N VAL A 135 -11.56 14.26 -15.76
CA VAL A 135 -11.73 13.50 -17.01
C VAL A 135 -12.30 14.45 -18.08
N GLY A 136 -11.49 14.76 -19.09
CA GLY A 136 -11.83 15.76 -20.10
C GLY A 136 -12.02 17.15 -19.50
N GLU A 137 -13.16 17.79 -19.75
CA GLU A 137 -13.53 19.11 -19.19
C GLU A 137 -14.30 19.01 -17.86
N ASN A 138 -14.55 17.79 -17.37
CA ASN A 138 -15.31 17.53 -16.16
C ASN A 138 -14.40 17.08 -15.03
N ALA A 139 -14.67 17.58 -13.84
CA ALA A 139 -14.15 17.07 -12.58
C ALA A 139 -15.24 16.28 -11.86
N TYR A 140 -14.84 15.14 -11.33
CA TYR A 140 -15.68 14.21 -10.59
C TYR A 140 -15.22 14.26 -9.14
N VAL A 141 -16.07 14.71 -8.23
CA VAL A 141 -15.70 15.03 -6.85
C VAL A 141 -16.60 14.29 -5.88
N LEU A 142 -16.02 13.47 -5.01
CA LEU A 142 -16.69 12.84 -3.87
C LEU A 142 -16.35 13.61 -2.60
N VAL A 143 -17.38 14.09 -1.91
CA VAL A 143 -17.28 14.83 -0.64
C VAL A 143 -18.00 14.04 0.45
N VAL A 144 -17.27 13.71 1.51
CA VAL A 144 -17.77 13.08 2.72
C VAL A 144 -17.77 14.13 3.84
N LYS A 145 -18.88 14.25 4.56
CA LYS A 145 -19.08 15.20 5.64
C LYS A 145 -19.70 14.53 6.85
N ALA A 146 -19.02 14.56 7.99
CA ALA A 146 -19.56 14.07 9.25
C ALA A 146 -20.74 14.94 9.72
N ASP A 147 -21.76 14.30 10.30
CA ASP A 147 -22.94 15.01 10.80
C ASP A 147 -22.78 15.55 12.22
N LYS A 148 -21.78 15.07 12.96
CA LYS A 148 -21.52 15.48 14.35
C LYS A 148 -20.04 15.39 14.73
N PRO A 149 -19.58 16.20 15.70
CA PRO A 149 -18.19 16.15 16.16
C PRO A 149 -17.82 14.78 16.76
N GLY A 150 -16.58 14.35 16.52
CA GLY A 150 -16.08 13.05 16.98
C GLY A 150 -16.52 11.86 16.13
N VAL A 151 -17.31 12.07 15.09
CA VAL A 151 -17.49 11.10 13.99
C VAL A 151 -16.42 11.35 12.95
N THR A 152 -15.71 10.29 12.59
CA THR A 152 -14.71 10.30 11.54
C THR A 152 -15.33 9.77 10.24
N ALA A 153 -14.83 10.26 9.10
CA ALA A 153 -15.14 9.69 7.78
C ALA A 153 -14.50 8.30 7.58
N GLU A 154 -13.77 7.80 8.58
CA GLU A 154 -12.91 6.61 8.55
C GLU A 154 -13.68 5.30 8.75
N SER A 155 -14.96 5.27 8.35
CA SER A 155 -15.72 4.01 8.34
C SER A 155 -15.20 3.11 7.23
N PRO A 156 -15.00 1.80 7.47
CA PRO A 156 -14.57 0.90 6.40
C PRO A 156 -15.53 0.84 5.20
N ALA A 157 -16.82 1.11 5.41
CA ALA A 157 -17.79 1.21 4.32
C ALA A 157 -17.57 2.48 3.47
N VAL A 158 -17.26 3.61 4.11
CA VAL A 158 -16.98 4.89 3.45
C VAL A 158 -15.64 4.84 2.71
N ASN A 159 -14.61 4.26 3.32
CA ASN A 159 -13.32 4.05 2.67
C ASN A 159 -13.43 3.15 1.44
N ARG A 160 -14.29 2.12 1.46
CA ARG A 160 -14.61 1.32 0.27
C ARG A 160 -15.31 2.13 -0.82
N ALA A 161 -16.30 2.94 -0.49
CA ALA A 161 -16.97 3.79 -1.48
C ALA A 161 -15.98 4.78 -2.13
N LEU A 162 -15.12 5.40 -1.33
CA LEU A 162 -14.03 6.26 -1.81
C LEU A 162 -13.07 5.51 -2.73
N GLY A 163 -12.65 4.31 -2.31
CA GLY A 163 -11.74 3.44 -3.07
C GLY A 163 -12.39 2.62 -4.17
N SER A 164 -13.69 2.76 -4.43
CA SER A 164 -14.39 2.09 -5.55
C SER A 164 -15.04 3.09 -6.50
N PHE A 165 -14.92 4.39 -6.21
CA PHE A 165 -15.42 5.47 -7.04
C PHE A 165 -14.67 5.50 -8.38
N LYS A 166 -15.42 5.38 -9.48
CA LYS A 166 -14.89 5.30 -10.85
C LYS A 166 -15.71 6.19 -11.75
N VAL A 167 -15.07 6.96 -12.60
CA VAL A 167 -15.73 7.69 -13.69
C VAL A 167 -15.99 6.74 -14.87
N THR A 168 -17.24 6.45 -15.19
CA THR A 168 -17.63 5.64 -16.35
C THR A 168 -17.60 6.50 -17.62
N GLY A 169 -17.01 5.95 -18.69
CA GLY A 169 -16.76 6.67 -19.94
C GLY A 169 -15.32 7.18 -20.09
N ASN A 170 -14.44 6.90 -19.12
CA ASN A 170 -13.00 6.96 -19.35
C ASN A 170 -12.63 5.77 -20.25
N GLU A 171 -12.66 5.97 -21.57
CA GLU A 171 -12.10 5.03 -22.56
C GLU A 171 -10.56 5.00 -22.53
N GLU A 172 -9.90 5.76 -21.65
CA GLU A 172 -8.47 5.60 -21.39
C GLU A 172 -8.24 4.46 -20.39
N ASN A 173 -7.54 3.43 -20.90
CA ASN A 173 -6.99 2.23 -20.26
C ASN A 173 -7.81 0.94 -20.31
N VAL A 174 -8.57 0.66 -21.39
CA VAL A 174 -8.77 -0.75 -21.74
C VAL A 174 -7.43 -1.33 -22.18
N ILE A 175 -6.74 -1.99 -21.27
CA ILE A 175 -5.51 -2.71 -21.55
C ILE A 175 -5.91 -4.03 -22.23
N GLU A 176 -6.08 -3.97 -23.54
CA GLU A 176 -6.43 -5.13 -24.37
C GLU A 176 -5.18 -5.91 -24.82
N SER A 177 -4.01 -5.28 -24.72
CA SER A 177 -2.74 -5.85 -25.15
C SER A 177 -1.58 -5.38 -24.29
N TYR A 178 -0.44 -6.07 -24.39
CA TYR A 178 0.81 -5.58 -23.81
C TYR A 178 1.20 -4.20 -24.36
N ALA A 179 0.89 -3.88 -25.63
CA ALA A 179 1.20 -2.56 -26.19
C ALA A 179 0.42 -1.41 -25.51
N ASP A 180 -0.84 -1.64 -25.14
CA ASP A 180 -1.64 -0.65 -24.41
C ASP A 180 -1.06 -0.43 -23.01
N LEU A 181 -0.59 -1.51 -22.37
CA LEU A 181 0.08 -1.45 -21.09
C LEU A 181 1.41 -0.69 -21.17
N GLU A 182 2.24 -0.99 -22.18
CA GLU A 182 3.49 -0.29 -22.40
C GLU A 182 3.25 1.21 -22.56
N ALA A 183 2.24 1.61 -23.34
CA ALA A 183 1.86 3.00 -23.54
C ALA A 183 1.40 3.67 -22.24
N MET A 184 0.61 2.98 -21.42
CA MET A 184 0.18 3.49 -20.11
C MET A 184 1.37 3.68 -19.16
N VAL A 185 2.27 2.69 -19.08
CA VAL A 185 3.49 2.79 -18.28
C VAL A 185 4.35 3.96 -18.76
N GLN A 186 4.53 4.13 -20.07
CA GLN A 186 5.27 5.26 -20.64
C GLN A 186 4.67 6.60 -20.22
N GLN A 187 3.37 6.78 -20.46
CA GLN A 187 2.66 8.00 -20.13
C GLN A 187 2.76 8.37 -18.64
N HIS A 188 2.59 7.39 -17.76
CA HIS A 188 2.65 7.63 -16.32
C HIS A 188 4.06 7.92 -15.81
N VAL A 189 5.05 7.18 -16.31
CA VAL A 189 6.46 7.37 -15.95
C VAL A 189 6.99 8.72 -16.47
N ASP A 190 6.71 9.08 -17.72
CA ASP A 190 7.12 10.36 -18.33
C ASP A 190 6.56 11.56 -17.56
N ARG A 191 5.30 11.46 -17.09
CA ARG A 191 4.66 12.51 -16.28
C ARG A 191 5.37 12.72 -14.94
N LEU A 192 5.91 11.65 -14.36
CA LEU A 192 6.41 11.66 -12.98
C LEU A 192 7.92 11.79 -12.88
N ALA A 193 8.65 11.58 -13.98
CA ALA A 193 10.10 11.67 -14.00
C ALA A 193 10.84 10.32 -14.01
N GLY A 194 10.13 9.20 -13.91
CA GLY A 194 10.55 7.98 -13.21
C GLY A 194 11.27 6.88 -13.98
N SER A 195 11.28 5.70 -13.36
CA SER A 195 11.31 4.42 -14.07
C SER A 195 10.30 3.46 -13.49
N ALA A 196 9.85 2.53 -14.32
CA ALA A 196 9.06 1.39 -13.91
C ALA A 196 9.59 0.11 -14.58
N SER A 197 9.47 -1.00 -13.87
CA SER A 197 9.91 -2.32 -14.32
C SER A 197 8.87 -3.36 -13.91
N VAL A 198 8.43 -4.17 -14.87
CA VAL A 198 7.41 -5.19 -14.67
C VAL A 198 7.92 -6.57 -15.06
N ALA A 199 7.45 -7.58 -14.36
CA ALA A 199 7.66 -8.98 -14.70
C ALA A 199 6.37 -9.78 -14.47
N VAL A 200 6.03 -10.63 -15.45
CA VAL A 200 4.95 -11.62 -15.35
C VAL A 200 5.59 -13.00 -15.37
N VAL A 201 5.25 -13.81 -14.39
CA VAL A 201 5.70 -15.19 -14.25
C VAL A 201 4.50 -16.12 -14.40
N HIS A 202 4.66 -17.19 -15.17
CA HIS A 202 3.65 -18.22 -15.30
C HIS A 202 4.31 -19.59 -15.19
N ASN A 203 3.87 -20.39 -14.22
CA ASN A 203 4.64 -21.54 -13.72
C ASN A 203 6.07 -21.10 -13.33
N ASP A 204 7.08 -21.80 -13.85
CA ASP A 204 8.49 -21.59 -13.51
C ASP A 204 9.21 -20.60 -14.46
N GLU A 205 8.49 -19.91 -15.35
CA GLU A 205 9.07 -19.05 -16.38
C GLU A 205 8.54 -17.62 -16.34
N ILE A 206 9.44 -16.65 -16.47
CA ILE A 206 9.08 -15.26 -16.76
C ILE A 206 8.61 -15.20 -18.22
N VAL A 207 7.32 -14.91 -18.42
CA VAL A 207 6.67 -14.89 -19.73
C VAL A 207 6.59 -13.49 -20.34
N TYR A 208 6.77 -12.45 -19.52
CA TYR A 208 6.78 -11.06 -19.97
C TYR A 208 7.62 -10.19 -19.05
N THR A 209 8.37 -9.27 -19.63
CA THR A 209 9.05 -8.19 -18.92
C THR A 209 8.96 -6.91 -19.71
N TYR A 210 8.76 -5.79 -19.04
CA TYR A 210 8.83 -4.48 -19.66
C TYR A 210 9.46 -3.47 -18.70
N VAL A 211 10.32 -2.61 -19.24
CA VAL A 211 11.06 -1.61 -18.46
C VAL A 211 11.04 -0.30 -19.22
N TYR A 212 10.78 0.79 -18.51
CA TYR A 212 10.74 2.12 -19.09
C TYR A 212 11.25 3.18 -18.12
N GLY A 213 11.83 4.25 -18.66
CA GLY A 213 12.32 5.41 -17.92
C GLY A 213 13.78 5.30 -17.45
N GLU A 214 14.17 6.21 -16.57
CA GLU A 214 15.55 6.35 -16.09
C GLU A 214 15.66 5.92 -14.62
N ALA A 215 16.55 4.97 -14.34
CA ALA A 215 16.89 4.58 -12.97
C ALA A 215 17.57 5.74 -12.22
N ASN A 216 18.33 6.59 -12.91
CA ASN A 216 18.85 7.83 -12.36
C ASN A 216 18.74 8.97 -13.40
N PRO A 217 17.73 9.85 -13.30
CA PRO A 217 17.53 10.93 -14.27
C PRO A 217 18.54 12.08 -14.15
N ILE A 218 19.29 12.17 -13.05
CA ILE A 218 20.33 13.20 -12.87
C ILE A 218 21.59 12.83 -13.68
N GLU A 219 21.88 11.54 -13.78
CA GLU A 219 23.02 11.00 -14.51
C GLU A 219 22.63 10.45 -15.90
N GLY A 220 21.33 10.43 -16.23
CA GLY A 220 20.79 9.89 -17.48
C GLY A 220 20.98 8.37 -17.58
N ILE A 221 20.90 7.65 -16.46
CA ILE A 221 21.05 6.19 -16.43
C ILE A 221 19.70 5.55 -16.76
N PRO A 222 19.56 4.85 -17.90
CA PRO A 222 18.33 4.16 -18.25
C PRO A 222 18.06 2.99 -17.29
N ALA A 223 16.78 2.71 -17.03
CA ALA A 223 16.41 1.50 -16.31
C ALA A 223 16.47 0.27 -17.22
N ASP A 224 16.86 -0.88 -16.66
CA ASP A 224 16.82 -2.19 -17.31
C ASP A 224 16.19 -3.26 -16.38
N THR A 225 16.15 -4.52 -16.83
CA THR A 225 15.58 -5.65 -16.07
C THR A 225 16.40 -6.05 -14.83
N GLN A 226 17.56 -5.43 -14.63
CA GLN A 226 18.45 -5.63 -13.50
C GLN A 226 18.48 -4.39 -12.58
N THR A 227 17.67 -3.37 -12.87
CA THR A 227 17.47 -2.24 -11.98
C THR A 227 16.90 -2.72 -10.65
N ILE A 228 17.53 -2.27 -9.56
CA ILE A 228 17.14 -2.53 -8.18
C ILE A 228 16.20 -1.43 -7.72
N TYR A 229 15.02 -1.82 -7.26
CA TYR A 229 14.02 -0.94 -6.69
C TYR A 229 13.81 -1.27 -5.22
N ARG A 230 13.31 -0.31 -4.44
CA ARG A 230 12.82 -0.60 -3.09
C ARG A 230 11.53 -1.38 -3.19
N TYR A 231 11.40 -2.42 -2.38
CA TYR A 231 10.18 -3.24 -2.33
C TYR A 231 9.08 -2.58 -1.50
N GLY A 232 9.45 -1.68 -0.58
CA GLY A 232 8.51 -1.14 0.37
C GLY A 232 7.77 -2.26 1.11
N SER A 233 6.48 -2.07 1.34
CA SER A 233 5.66 -2.96 2.17
C SER A 233 5.52 -4.40 1.66
N MET A 234 5.90 -4.69 0.42
CA MET A 234 6.05 -6.07 -0.06
C MET A 234 7.09 -6.87 0.76
N THR A 235 7.97 -6.19 1.51
CA THR A 235 8.86 -6.83 2.49
C THR A 235 8.10 -7.60 3.57
N LYS A 236 6.87 -7.19 3.90
CA LYS A 236 6.05 -7.81 4.95
C LYS A 236 5.73 -9.27 4.67
N VAL A 237 5.37 -9.61 3.44
CA VAL A 237 5.08 -11.01 3.09
C VAL A 237 6.32 -11.89 3.16
N VAL A 238 7.52 -11.32 2.95
CA VAL A 238 8.80 -12.00 3.17
C VAL A 238 9.04 -12.23 4.67
N THR A 239 8.85 -11.20 5.50
CA THR A 239 8.93 -11.32 6.98
C THR A 239 7.92 -12.32 7.54
N ALA A 240 6.69 -12.31 7.02
CA ALA A 240 5.65 -13.25 7.42
C ALA A 240 6.05 -14.69 7.05
N SER A 241 6.61 -14.91 5.86
CA SER A 241 7.12 -16.23 5.44
C SER A 241 8.24 -16.72 6.38
N ALA A 242 9.17 -15.85 6.76
CA ALA A 242 10.23 -16.18 7.72
C ALA A 242 9.67 -16.57 9.10
N LEU A 243 8.68 -15.82 9.62
CA LEU A 243 8.01 -16.18 10.87
C LEU A 243 7.26 -17.50 10.75
N MET A 244 6.58 -17.74 9.63
CA MET A 244 5.82 -18.98 9.40
C MET A 244 6.73 -20.21 9.34
N GLN A 245 7.99 -20.09 8.90
CA GLN A 245 8.97 -21.18 9.06
C GLN A 245 9.19 -21.55 10.53
N LEU A 246 9.17 -20.59 11.46
CA LEU A 246 9.30 -20.86 12.90
C LEU A 246 8.00 -21.45 13.48
N VAL A 247 6.84 -21.06 12.94
CA VAL A 247 5.53 -21.68 13.26
C VAL A 247 5.52 -23.15 12.85
N GLU A 248 5.97 -23.47 11.64
CA GLU A 248 6.07 -24.84 11.14
C GLU A 248 6.98 -25.76 11.96
N GLN A 249 7.98 -25.17 12.61
CA GLN A 249 8.92 -25.86 13.51
C GLN A 249 8.33 -26.05 14.92
N GLY A 250 7.15 -25.48 15.19
CA GLY A 250 6.52 -25.47 16.51
C GLY A 250 7.21 -24.55 17.51
N LEU A 251 8.04 -23.61 17.03
CA LEU A 251 8.77 -22.66 17.87
C LEU A 251 7.95 -21.38 18.13
N VAL A 252 7.02 -21.06 17.23
CA VAL A 252 6.07 -19.95 17.39
C VAL A 252 4.64 -20.49 17.27
N ASP A 253 3.83 -20.27 18.29
CA ASP A 253 2.37 -20.42 18.26
C ASP A 253 1.72 -19.10 17.82
N LEU A 254 0.92 -19.16 16.75
CA LEU A 254 0.18 -18.04 16.20
C LEU A 254 -0.82 -17.44 17.18
N ASP A 255 -1.40 -18.25 18.07
CA ASP A 255 -2.45 -17.82 18.98
C ASP A 255 -1.90 -17.48 20.39
N ALA A 256 -0.58 -17.58 20.56
CA ALA A 256 0.09 -17.14 21.78
C ALA A 256 0.24 -15.62 21.86
N TRP A 257 0.32 -15.13 23.09
CA TRP A 257 0.67 -13.76 23.39
C TRP A 257 2.15 -13.50 23.06
N PRO A 258 2.52 -12.46 22.28
CA PRO A 258 3.90 -12.20 21.84
C PRO A 258 4.94 -12.10 22.94
N GLY A 259 4.55 -11.69 24.16
CA GLY A 259 5.47 -11.53 25.28
C GLY A 259 6.07 -12.82 25.83
N ILE A 260 5.60 -13.99 25.38
CA ILE A 260 6.30 -15.25 25.66
C ILE A 260 7.63 -15.39 24.92
N TYR A 261 7.81 -14.63 23.82
CA TYR A 261 9.03 -14.60 23.01
C TYR A 261 9.82 -13.30 23.23
N VAL A 262 9.11 -12.17 23.35
CA VAL A 262 9.71 -10.82 23.44
C VAL A 262 9.35 -10.23 24.82
N PRO A 263 10.22 -10.33 25.84
CA PRO A 263 9.87 -10.01 27.23
C PRO A 263 9.38 -8.58 27.48
N GLU A 264 9.80 -7.62 26.65
CA GLU A 264 9.40 -6.22 26.72
C GLU A 264 7.99 -5.95 26.15
N PHE A 265 7.33 -6.95 25.54
CA PHE A 265 5.99 -6.80 24.97
C PHE A 265 4.93 -6.57 26.08
N PRO A 266 4.05 -5.56 25.98
CA PRO A 266 3.06 -5.27 27.03
C PRO A 266 1.97 -6.34 27.18
N GLU A 267 1.82 -6.93 28.37
CA GLU A 267 0.78 -7.94 28.66
C GLU A 267 -0.64 -7.34 28.56
N ARG A 268 -0.80 -6.06 28.94
CA ARG A 268 -2.08 -5.36 28.91
C ARG A 268 -2.72 -5.24 27.53
N TRP A 269 -1.94 -5.36 26.45
CA TRP A 269 -2.48 -5.29 25.08
C TRP A 269 -3.29 -6.54 24.73
N ASN A 270 -3.02 -7.69 25.38
CA ASN A 270 -3.76 -8.93 25.19
C ASN A 270 -3.97 -9.30 23.70
N VAL A 271 -2.89 -9.23 22.92
CA VAL A 271 -2.88 -9.56 21.48
C VAL A 271 -2.22 -10.91 21.23
N THR A 272 -2.41 -11.47 20.04
CA THR A 272 -1.71 -12.69 19.58
C THR A 272 -0.74 -12.42 18.44
N VAL A 273 0.18 -13.36 18.19
CA VAL A 273 1.09 -13.29 17.02
C VAL A 273 0.30 -13.23 15.70
N ARG A 274 -0.80 -13.99 15.59
CA ARG A 274 -1.73 -13.95 14.46
C ARG A 274 -2.27 -12.54 14.23
N GLN A 275 -2.65 -11.83 15.29
CA GLN A 275 -3.15 -10.46 15.19
C GLN A 275 -2.06 -9.48 14.72
N LEU A 276 -0.77 -9.74 14.96
CA LEU A 276 0.31 -8.94 14.36
C LEU A 276 0.37 -9.17 12.84
N LEU A 277 0.33 -10.44 12.38
CA LEU A 277 0.34 -10.80 10.96
C LEU A 277 -0.87 -10.29 10.17
N THR A 278 -2.03 -10.18 10.82
CA THR A 278 -3.29 -9.72 10.19
C THR A 278 -3.56 -8.24 10.40
N HIS A 279 -2.58 -7.50 10.88
CA HIS A 279 -2.71 -6.12 11.32
C HIS A 279 -3.86 -5.85 12.32
N ALA A 280 -4.33 -6.87 13.03
CA ALA A 280 -5.44 -6.76 13.96
C ALA A 280 -5.00 -6.47 15.41
N ALA A 281 -3.70 -6.34 15.69
CA ALA A 281 -3.21 -6.01 17.02
C ALA A 281 -3.38 -4.53 17.39
N CYS A 282 -3.74 -3.67 16.42
CA CYS A 282 -4.02 -2.25 16.63
C CYS A 282 -2.83 -1.43 17.21
N MET A 283 -1.59 -1.87 17.00
CA MET A 283 -0.41 -1.11 17.40
C MET A 283 -0.28 0.15 16.52
N PRO A 284 -0.29 1.36 17.07
CA PRO A 284 -0.32 2.57 16.26
C PRO A 284 1.02 2.85 15.56
N ASP A 285 0.95 3.24 14.28
CA ASP A 285 2.07 3.84 13.56
C ASP A 285 2.14 5.35 13.93
N GLU A 286 2.57 5.63 15.15
CA GLU A 286 2.61 6.97 15.73
C GLU A 286 3.99 7.63 15.65
N GLU A 287 4.09 8.91 16.06
CA GLU A 287 5.37 9.56 16.33
C GLU A 287 6.25 8.75 17.29
N ARG A 288 5.77 7.73 18.02
CA ARG A 288 6.64 6.89 18.86
C ARG A 288 7.52 5.90 18.09
N LEU A 289 7.26 5.71 16.79
CA LEU A 289 8.22 5.13 15.84
C LEU A 289 9.39 6.09 15.55
N VAL A 290 9.55 7.19 16.30
CA VAL A 290 10.63 8.16 16.08
C VAL A 290 11.95 7.67 16.64
N THR A 291 12.93 7.66 15.73
CA THR A 291 14.39 7.53 15.93
C THR A 291 14.93 6.15 15.52
N GLY A 292 15.90 6.17 14.60
CA GLY A 292 16.67 4.97 14.21
C GLY A 292 16.02 4.09 13.14
N LEU A 293 14.93 4.55 12.51
CA LEU A 293 14.24 3.82 11.43
C LEU A 293 14.82 4.08 10.05
N ILE A 294 15.55 5.18 9.92
CA ILE A 294 16.23 5.57 8.69
C ILE A 294 17.70 5.82 9.02
N ALA A 295 18.59 5.35 8.15
CA ALA A 295 20.03 5.59 8.23
C ALA A 295 20.57 5.93 6.84
N LYS A 296 21.59 6.77 6.74
CA LYS A 296 22.27 6.99 5.47
C LYS A 296 23.01 5.71 5.05
N ARG A 297 23.27 5.54 3.75
CA ARG A 297 24.15 4.47 3.26
C ARG A 297 25.45 4.40 4.07
N GLY A 298 25.81 3.19 4.52
CA GLY A 298 27.03 2.93 5.29
C GLY A 298 26.86 3.16 6.80
N GLU A 299 25.76 3.79 7.24
CA GLU A 299 25.39 3.86 8.65
C GLU A 299 24.56 2.63 9.06
N SER A 300 24.61 2.30 10.35
CA SER A 300 23.77 1.24 10.93
C SER A 300 22.50 1.82 11.52
N LEU A 301 21.41 1.05 11.46
CA LEU A 301 20.20 1.31 12.23
C LEU A 301 20.43 0.89 13.69
N ALA A 302 19.61 1.41 14.60
CA ALA A 302 19.63 0.92 15.97
C ALA A 302 19.17 -0.56 16.00
N PRO A 303 19.64 -1.38 16.96
CA PRO A 303 19.16 -2.74 17.13
C PRO A 303 17.64 -2.78 17.26
N LEU A 304 16.99 -3.82 16.71
CA LEU A 304 15.53 -3.91 16.78
C LEU A 304 15.03 -3.92 18.23
N GLU A 305 15.76 -4.56 19.16
CA GLU A 305 15.46 -4.57 20.60
C GLU A 305 15.35 -3.15 21.17
N GLU A 306 16.31 -2.28 20.84
CA GLU A 306 16.33 -0.89 21.30
C GLU A 306 15.14 -0.11 20.71
N ILE A 307 14.87 -0.30 19.42
CA ILE A 307 13.75 0.37 18.73
C ILE A 307 12.41 -0.09 19.32
N PHE A 308 12.22 -1.40 19.51
CA PHE A 308 10.98 -1.94 20.03
C PHE A 308 10.77 -1.58 21.50
N THR A 309 11.80 -1.67 22.34
CA THR A 309 11.77 -1.20 23.74
C THR A 309 11.38 0.27 23.82
N ASN A 310 11.93 1.11 22.94
CA ASN A 310 11.56 2.52 22.87
C ASN A 310 10.15 2.77 22.34
N TYR A 311 9.64 1.90 21.47
CA TYR A 311 8.28 2.02 20.93
C TYR A 311 7.23 1.71 22.01
N VAL A 312 7.43 0.64 22.79
CA VAL A 312 6.46 0.18 23.81
C VAL A 312 6.54 0.94 25.14
N LYS A 313 7.53 1.84 25.32
CA LYS A 313 7.68 2.64 26.54
C LYS A 313 6.52 3.62 26.76
N ASP A 314 6.45 4.15 27.98
CA ASP A 314 5.50 5.20 28.39
C ASP A 314 4.02 4.82 28.13
N ASP A 315 3.69 3.55 28.39
CA ASP A 315 2.32 3.02 28.37
C ASP A 315 1.49 3.39 27.12
N LEU A 316 2.06 3.21 25.91
CA LEU A 316 1.37 3.45 24.64
C LEU A 316 0.06 2.67 24.51
N ASP A 317 -1.07 3.34 24.29
CA ASP A 317 -2.35 2.66 24.09
C ASP A 317 -2.52 2.16 22.66
N LEU A 318 -3.30 1.09 22.50
CA LEU A 318 -3.67 0.59 21.17
C LEU A 318 -4.67 1.56 20.51
N ALA A 319 -4.60 1.68 19.18
CA ALA A 319 -5.50 2.53 18.41
C ALA A 319 -6.95 2.02 18.39
N CYS A 320 -7.14 0.72 18.60
CA CYS A 320 -8.43 0.03 18.58
C CYS A 320 -8.41 -1.22 19.47
N GLU A 321 -9.58 -1.82 19.68
CA GLU A 321 -9.69 -3.12 20.35
C GLU A 321 -9.08 -4.22 19.47
N PRO A 322 -8.06 -4.95 19.98
CA PRO A 322 -7.38 -5.93 19.16
C PRO A 322 -8.27 -7.09 18.70
N GLY A 323 -8.02 -7.53 17.48
CA GLY A 323 -8.76 -8.58 16.81
C GLY A 323 -10.11 -8.13 16.23
N LYS A 324 -10.56 -6.88 16.41
CA LYS A 324 -11.86 -6.43 15.86
C LYS A 324 -11.78 -6.02 14.39
N VAL A 325 -10.72 -5.34 14.02
CA VAL A 325 -10.50 -4.78 12.68
C VAL A 325 -9.05 -5.01 12.28
N SER A 326 -8.79 -5.10 10.99
CA SER A 326 -7.44 -4.98 10.46
C SER A 326 -7.12 -3.49 10.38
N ASN A 327 -6.10 -3.05 11.12
CA ASN A 327 -5.61 -1.69 11.12
C ASN A 327 -4.11 -1.72 10.80
N TYR A 328 -3.78 -1.48 9.54
CA TYR A 328 -2.42 -1.60 9.05
C TYR A 328 -1.41 -0.90 9.95
N SER A 329 -0.28 -1.55 10.20
CA SER A 329 0.76 -0.97 11.03
C SER A 329 2.09 -1.64 10.77
N ASN A 330 3.12 -0.82 10.60
CA ASN A 330 4.50 -1.24 10.49
C ASN A 330 5.05 -1.69 11.85
N ALA A 331 4.53 -1.13 12.96
CA ALA A 331 4.91 -1.55 14.30
C ALA A 331 4.60 -3.03 14.58
N HIS A 332 3.56 -3.60 13.95
CA HIS A 332 3.32 -5.05 14.02
C HIS A 332 4.52 -5.85 13.49
N PHE A 333 5.12 -5.43 12.38
CA PHE A 333 6.24 -6.11 11.74
C PHE A 333 7.56 -5.89 12.47
N LEU A 334 7.70 -4.79 13.22
CA LEU A 334 8.78 -4.63 14.19
C LEU A 334 8.69 -5.72 15.27
N ALA A 335 7.50 -5.94 15.85
CA ALA A 335 7.31 -6.99 16.85
C ALA A 335 7.54 -8.40 16.26
N LEU A 336 7.06 -8.68 15.05
CA LEU A 336 7.30 -9.97 14.38
C LEU A 336 8.79 -10.23 14.13
N ALA A 337 9.55 -9.21 13.73
CA ALA A 337 10.99 -9.34 13.56
C ALA A 337 11.73 -9.58 14.87
N ARG A 338 11.29 -8.93 15.97
CA ARG A 338 11.80 -9.24 17.32
C ARG A 338 11.52 -10.69 17.71
N ILE A 339 10.33 -11.21 17.43
CA ILE A 339 10.01 -12.63 17.66
C ILE A 339 10.96 -13.53 16.86
N ILE A 340 11.22 -13.22 15.58
CA ILE A 340 12.16 -13.98 14.74
C ILE A 340 13.56 -13.98 15.38
N GLU A 341 14.08 -12.83 15.81
CA GLU A 341 15.40 -12.73 16.44
C GLU A 341 15.51 -13.55 17.74
N GLU A 342 14.54 -13.40 18.64
CA GLU A 342 14.56 -14.09 19.94
C GLU A 342 14.42 -15.61 19.80
N VAL A 343 13.56 -16.06 18.87
CA VAL A 343 13.27 -17.48 18.71
C VAL A 343 14.33 -18.21 17.89
N SER A 344 14.86 -17.58 16.84
CA SER A 344 15.92 -18.18 16.01
C SER A 344 17.31 -18.05 16.63
N GLY A 345 17.56 -17.00 17.42
CA GLY A 345 18.89 -16.62 17.88
C GLY A 345 19.75 -15.93 16.80
N GLU A 346 19.17 -15.58 15.66
CA GLU A 346 19.84 -14.93 14.54
C GLU A 346 19.32 -13.50 14.34
N PRO A 347 20.15 -12.55 13.88
CA PRO A 347 19.65 -11.23 13.47
C PRO A 347 18.60 -11.37 12.37
N TYR A 348 17.52 -10.58 12.43
CA TYR A 348 16.40 -10.69 11.50
C TYR A 348 16.82 -10.66 10.02
N GLU A 349 17.72 -9.73 9.65
CA GLU A 349 18.21 -9.60 8.28
C GLU A 349 18.96 -10.86 7.82
N THR A 350 19.74 -11.48 8.72
CA THR A 350 20.49 -12.71 8.45
C THR A 350 19.53 -13.88 8.25
N TYR A 351 18.56 -14.05 9.14
CA TYR A 351 17.56 -15.11 9.03
C TYR A 351 16.81 -15.03 7.69
N VAL A 352 16.33 -13.84 7.29
CA VAL A 352 15.63 -13.67 6.01
C VAL A 352 16.55 -13.96 4.82
N VAL A 353 17.80 -13.50 4.84
CA VAL A 353 18.76 -13.76 3.76
C VAL A 353 19.05 -15.26 3.63
N ASP A 354 19.31 -15.95 4.73
CA ASP A 354 19.78 -17.34 4.73
C ASP A 354 18.62 -18.34 4.53
N HIS A 355 17.43 -18.05 5.05
CA HIS A 355 16.30 -18.97 5.06
C HIS A 355 15.22 -18.67 4.00
N ILE A 356 15.20 -17.46 3.42
CA ILE A 356 14.24 -17.08 2.39
C ILE A 356 14.95 -16.69 1.08
N LEU A 357 15.79 -15.65 1.09
CA LEU A 357 16.32 -15.08 -0.16
C LEU A 357 17.31 -16.02 -0.86
N THR A 358 18.27 -16.57 -0.13
CA THR A 358 19.30 -17.46 -0.70
C THR A 358 18.70 -18.74 -1.28
N PRO A 359 17.80 -19.46 -0.57
CA PRO A 359 17.14 -20.64 -1.11
C PRO A 359 16.23 -20.36 -2.32
N LEU A 360 15.68 -19.14 -2.42
CA LEU A 360 14.89 -18.68 -3.57
C LEU A 360 15.76 -18.11 -4.70
N ALA A 361 17.08 -18.19 -4.60
CA ALA A 361 18.02 -17.62 -5.57
C ALA A 361 17.79 -16.10 -5.84
N MET A 362 17.33 -15.35 -4.84
CA MET A 362 17.11 -13.90 -4.91
C MET A 362 18.42 -13.13 -4.63
N GLN A 363 19.41 -13.32 -5.50
CA GLN A 363 20.79 -12.85 -5.31
C GLN A 363 20.99 -11.34 -5.48
N SER A 364 20.03 -10.66 -6.10
CA SER A 364 20.01 -9.21 -6.28
C SER A 364 19.14 -8.51 -5.23
N THR A 365 18.57 -9.26 -4.29
CA THR A 365 17.72 -8.75 -3.20
C THR A 365 18.50 -8.61 -1.90
N HIS A 366 18.48 -7.42 -1.30
CA HIS A 366 19.25 -7.09 -0.11
C HIS A 366 18.51 -6.10 0.81
N PHE A 367 18.94 -6.01 2.07
CA PHE A 367 18.54 -4.94 3.01
C PHE A 367 19.43 -3.69 2.94
N GLN A 368 20.56 -3.79 2.24
CA GLN A 368 21.49 -2.68 2.02
C GLN A 368 22.14 -2.82 0.64
N LEU A 369 22.22 -1.72 -0.12
CA LEU A 369 22.89 -1.71 -1.41
C LEU A 369 24.40 -1.87 -1.22
N VAL A 370 24.97 -2.92 -1.81
CA VAL A 370 26.42 -3.10 -1.91
C VAL A 370 27.00 -2.04 -2.86
N GLU A 371 28.17 -1.47 -2.52
CA GLU A 371 28.83 -0.38 -3.29
C GLU A 371 28.95 -0.63 -4.80
N ALA A 372 28.98 -1.89 -5.24
CA ALA A 372 29.14 -2.27 -6.63
C ALA A 372 27.85 -2.19 -7.49
N SER A 373 26.66 -1.99 -6.91
CA SER A 373 25.40 -1.93 -7.67
C SER A 373 25.07 -0.51 -8.11
N GLU A 374 25.66 -0.04 -9.22
CA GLU A 374 25.24 1.18 -9.93
C GLU A 374 23.82 1.09 -10.52
N ARG A 375 23.04 0.07 -10.15
CA ARG A 375 21.74 -0.28 -10.74
C ARG A 375 20.54 0.09 -9.86
N TYR A 376 20.74 0.85 -8.79
CA TYR A 376 19.62 1.27 -7.95
C TYR A 376 18.82 2.40 -8.59
N ALA A 377 17.51 2.19 -8.71
CA ALA A 377 16.58 3.23 -9.13
C ALA A 377 16.46 4.27 -8.03
N LYS A 378 16.97 5.47 -8.28
CA LYS A 378 16.82 6.56 -7.33
C LYS A 378 15.38 7.00 -7.29
N GLY A 379 14.80 6.95 -6.09
CA GLY A 379 13.46 7.44 -5.86
C GLY A 379 13.36 8.93 -6.15
N GLN A 380 12.33 9.33 -6.90
CA GLN A 380 12.14 10.71 -7.34
C GLN A 380 10.97 11.41 -6.67
N TRP A 381 11.12 12.72 -6.47
CA TRP A 381 10.15 13.60 -5.86
C TRP A 381 10.09 14.95 -6.57
N PRO A 382 8.91 15.62 -6.67
CA PRO A 382 8.83 16.95 -7.24
C PRO A 382 9.80 17.93 -6.55
N ALA A 383 10.59 18.67 -7.34
CA ALA A 383 11.60 19.58 -6.81
C ALA A 383 10.99 20.61 -5.84
N ALA A 384 9.81 21.14 -6.17
CA ALA A 384 9.07 22.09 -5.35
C ALA A 384 8.63 21.56 -3.98
N GLN A 385 8.52 20.22 -3.81
CA GLN A 385 8.07 19.57 -2.57
C GLN A 385 9.21 18.93 -1.79
N THR A 386 10.45 19.08 -2.26
CA THR A 386 11.62 18.38 -1.69
C THR A 386 11.93 18.81 -0.26
N ASP A 387 11.78 20.09 0.07
CA ASP A 387 12.13 20.59 1.42
C ASP A 387 11.21 20.03 2.51
N ALA A 388 9.92 19.86 2.21
CA ALA A 388 8.97 19.23 3.12
C ALA A 388 9.32 17.76 3.37
N LEU A 389 9.64 17.02 2.30
CA LEU A 389 10.09 15.63 2.40
C LEU A 389 11.36 15.51 3.26
N VAL A 390 12.36 16.37 3.05
CA VAL A 390 13.59 16.40 3.86
C VAL A 390 13.30 16.61 5.33
N ALA A 391 12.51 17.65 5.65
CA ALA A 391 12.18 18.00 7.03
C ALA A 391 11.51 16.83 7.76
N GLN A 392 10.67 16.10 7.03
CA GLN A 392 9.97 14.94 7.55
C GLN A 392 10.88 13.74 7.76
N LEU A 393 11.64 13.31 6.75
CA LEU A 393 12.52 12.15 6.88
C LEU A 393 13.55 12.36 8.00
N ASN A 394 13.96 13.61 8.23
CA ASN A 394 14.85 13.95 9.32
C ASN A 394 14.29 13.70 10.73
N LYS A 395 12.97 13.60 10.90
CA LYS A 395 12.34 13.24 12.19
C LYS A 395 12.63 11.80 12.62
N TYR A 396 12.95 10.91 11.68
CA TYR A 396 13.07 9.46 11.92
C TYR A 396 14.52 8.97 12.02
N ARG A 397 15.48 9.90 12.03
CA ARG A 397 16.91 9.58 12.04
C ARG A 397 17.39 9.23 13.44
N GLY A 398 18.36 8.33 13.52
CA GLY A 398 19.04 7.97 14.76
C GLY A 398 19.93 9.12 15.28
N PRO A 399 20.27 9.14 16.59
CA PRO A 399 21.18 10.13 17.14
C PRO A 399 22.54 10.04 16.46
N GLY A 400 23.12 11.19 16.08
CA GLY A 400 24.48 11.26 15.54
C GLY A 400 24.64 10.86 14.07
N GLN A 401 23.56 10.55 13.35
CA GLN A 401 23.61 10.30 11.90
C GLN A 401 23.85 11.60 11.10
N GLU A 402 24.22 11.50 9.82
CA GLU A 402 24.21 12.62 8.85
C GLU A 402 22.88 12.77 8.10
N TYR A 403 22.55 14.01 7.68
CA TYR A 403 21.34 14.30 6.89
C TYR A 403 21.26 13.41 5.66
N LEU A 404 20.04 12.96 5.36
CA LEU A 404 19.76 12.28 4.10
C LEU A 404 20.21 13.16 2.95
N VAL A 405 20.96 12.57 2.04
CA VAL A 405 21.48 13.28 0.88
C VAL A 405 20.43 13.21 -0.21
N LEU A 406 20.08 14.37 -0.75
CA LEU A 406 19.18 14.52 -1.89
C LEU A 406 19.95 15.21 -3.00
N GLN A 407 19.86 14.64 -4.18
CA GLN A 407 20.35 15.29 -5.38
C GLN A 407 19.20 16.08 -5.99
N ARG A 408 19.44 17.36 -6.27
CA ARG A 408 18.42 18.28 -6.79
C ARG A 408 18.58 18.44 -8.29
N GLY A 409 17.50 18.16 -9.03
CA GLY A 409 17.35 18.55 -10.43
C GLY A 409 16.45 19.79 -10.57
N GLU A 410 16.19 20.19 -11.82
CA GLU A 410 15.35 21.36 -12.12
C GLU A 410 13.86 21.09 -11.88
N SER A 411 13.37 19.90 -12.25
CA SER A 411 11.95 19.52 -12.12
C SER A 411 11.72 18.48 -11.02
N PHE A 412 12.68 17.59 -10.77
CA PHE A 412 12.61 16.51 -9.80
C PHE A 412 13.92 16.43 -9.01
N SER A 413 13.81 15.98 -7.76
CA SER A 413 14.93 15.61 -6.91
C SER A 413 14.96 14.11 -6.72
N THR A 414 16.14 13.53 -6.48
CA THR A 414 16.30 12.10 -6.22
C THR A 414 16.90 11.84 -4.84
N LEU A 415 16.35 10.90 -4.08
CA LEU A 415 16.95 10.46 -2.81
C LEU A 415 18.21 9.64 -3.09
N ASP A 416 19.34 10.01 -2.46
CA ASP A 416 20.49 9.11 -2.40
C ASP A 416 20.18 7.92 -1.49
N ASP A 417 20.99 6.87 -1.57
CA ASP A 417 20.74 5.63 -0.86
C ASP A 417 20.66 5.81 0.68
N PHE A 418 19.58 5.28 1.24
CA PHE A 418 19.31 5.22 2.67
C PHE A 418 18.71 3.86 3.04
N ARG A 419 18.91 3.44 4.27
CA ARG A 419 18.25 2.25 4.83
C ARG A 419 16.94 2.67 5.48
N ILE A 420 15.91 1.83 5.35
CA ILE A 420 14.64 1.93 6.09
C ILE A 420 14.54 0.68 6.97
N LEU A 421 13.78 0.73 8.08
CA LEU A 421 13.70 -0.42 8.97
C LEU A 421 13.37 -1.71 8.22
N PRO A 422 14.19 -2.76 8.38
CA PRO A 422 14.13 -3.95 7.55
C PRO A 422 12.76 -4.62 7.44
N PRO A 423 12.03 -4.90 8.54
CA PRO A 423 11.03 -5.95 8.52
C PRO A 423 9.70 -5.59 7.87
N TRP A 424 9.47 -4.31 7.60
CA TRP A 424 8.23 -3.84 6.98
C TRP A 424 8.45 -3.21 5.61
N GLY A 425 9.68 -2.87 5.23
CA GLY A 425 9.92 -2.01 4.07
C GLY A 425 11.36 -1.92 3.56
N GLY A 426 12.29 -2.66 4.17
CA GLY A 426 13.72 -2.45 3.93
C GLY A 426 14.32 -3.26 2.79
N LEU A 427 13.59 -4.20 2.18
CA LEU A 427 14.12 -4.95 1.03
C LEU A 427 14.19 -4.07 -0.22
N LEU A 428 15.23 -4.34 -1.00
CA LEU A 428 15.50 -3.74 -2.29
C LEU A 428 15.98 -4.86 -3.20
N GLY A 429 15.54 -4.89 -4.45
CA GLY A 429 15.97 -5.89 -5.42
C GLY A 429 15.33 -5.68 -6.79
N THR A 430 15.45 -6.69 -7.66
CA THR A 430 14.85 -6.64 -9.01
C THR A 430 13.42 -7.18 -8.98
N PRO A 431 12.59 -6.88 -10.00
CA PRO A 431 11.33 -7.60 -10.18
C PRO A 431 11.55 -9.10 -10.43
N GLY A 432 12.64 -9.46 -11.13
CA GLY A 432 12.99 -10.85 -11.43
C GLY A 432 13.15 -11.70 -10.18
N ASP A 433 13.89 -11.23 -9.18
CA ASP A 433 14.05 -11.93 -7.90
C ASP A 433 12.71 -12.12 -7.18
N LEU A 434 11.82 -11.11 -7.19
CA LEU A 434 10.47 -11.26 -6.61
C LEU A 434 9.61 -12.29 -7.34
N THR A 435 9.86 -12.57 -8.62
CA THR A 435 9.15 -13.65 -9.31
C THR A 435 9.49 -15.02 -8.70
N HIS A 436 10.69 -15.24 -8.17
CA HIS A 436 11.03 -16.49 -7.48
C HIS A 436 10.23 -16.65 -6.18
N PHE A 437 10.02 -15.56 -5.45
CA PHE A 437 9.15 -15.55 -4.29
C PHE A 437 7.69 -15.87 -4.65
N LEU A 438 7.19 -15.34 -5.77
CA LEU A 438 5.86 -15.69 -6.27
C LEU A 438 5.76 -17.15 -6.72
N GLN A 439 6.77 -17.66 -7.42
CA GLN A 439 6.86 -19.07 -7.82
C GLN A 439 6.80 -20.01 -6.63
N MET A 440 7.39 -19.62 -5.49
CA MET A 440 7.27 -20.37 -4.24
C MET A 440 5.83 -20.52 -3.78
N PHE A 441 5.03 -19.45 -3.82
CA PHE A 441 3.60 -19.53 -3.47
C PHE A 441 2.78 -20.30 -4.51
N LEU A 442 3.02 -20.07 -5.81
CA LEU A 442 2.35 -20.78 -6.91
C LEU A 442 2.62 -22.30 -6.84
N SER A 443 3.83 -22.69 -6.41
CA SER A 443 4.24 -24.08 -6.26
C SER A 443 4.07 -24.63 -4.83
N ASN A 444 3.09 -24.10 -4.07
CA ASN A 444 2.74 -24.58 -2.72
C ASN A 444 3.94 -24.70 -1.77
N GLY A 445 4.78 -23.67 -1.76
CA GLY A 445 5.91 -23.52 -0.86
C GLY A 445 7.25 -23.98 -1.43
N ARG A 446 7.32 -24.32 -2.72
CA ARG A 446 8.54 -24.82 -3.38
C ARG A 446 9.12 -23.86 -4.39
N TYR A 447 10.44 -23.78 -4.42
CA TYR A 447 11.16 -23.18 -5.55
C TYR A 447 12.14 -24.23 -6.11
N GLY A 448 11.84 -24.71 -7.32
CA GLY A 448 12.48 -25.90 -7.89
C GLY A 448 12.39 -27.12 -6.96
N ASP A 449 13.53 -27.63 -6.52
CA ASP A 449 13.63 -28.80 -5.63
C ASP A 449 13.62 -28.44 -4.14
N ILE A 450 13.61 -27.16 -3.78
CA ILE A 450 13.71 -26.70 -2.39
C ILE A 450 12.33 -26.38 -1.85
N GLN A 451 11.97 -26.95 -0.70
CA GLN A 451 10.77 -26.60 0.06
C GLN A 451 11.13 -25.49 1.06
N ILE A 452 10.51 -24.32 0.90
CA ILE A 452 10.72 -23.12 1.74
C ILE A 452 9.71 -23.04 2.87
N LEU A 453 8.44 -23.31 2.54
CA LEU A 453 7.29 -23.43 3.44
C LEU A 453 6.55 -24.71 3.11
N LYS A 454 5.92 -25.40 4.05
CA LYS A 454 5.07 -26.55 3.72
C LYS A 454 3.78 -26.12 2.99
N PRO A 455 3.17 -27.00 2.18
CA PRO A 455 1.90 -26.69 1.51
C PRO A 455 0.79 -26.26 2.47
N GLU A 456 0.68 -26.91 3.64
CA GLU A 456 -0.28 -26.53 4.67
C GLU A 456 -0.08 -25.10 5.20
N THR A 457 1.17 -24.66 5.30
CA THR A 457 1.51 -23.32 5.75
C THR A 457 1.20 -22.26 4.70
N VAL A 458 1.45 -22.58 3.43
CA VAL A 458 1.04 -21.72 2.32
C VAL A 458 -0.48 -21.55 2.33
N ALA A 459 -1.22 -22.65 2.54
CA ALA A 459 -2.67 -22.61 2.69
C ALA A 459 -3.11 -21.76 3.90
N ASP A 460 -2.45 -21.90 5.07
CA ASP A 460 -2.72 -21.06 6.24
C ASP A 460 -2.46 -19.57 5.96
N MET A 461 -1.40 -19.25 5.22
CA MET A 461 -1.08 -17.88 4.82
C MET A 461 -2.11 -17.29 3.84
N GLN A 462 -2.78 -18.13 3.08
CA GLN A 462 -3.81 -17.79 2.09
C GLN A 462 -5.24 -17.82 2.67
N GLU A 463 -5.44 -18.44 3.83
CA GLU A 463 -6.76 -18.55 4.45
C GLU A 463 -7.24 -17.17 4.92
N MET A 464 -8.45 -16.79 4.49
CA MET A 464 -9.12 -15.57 4.94
C MET A 464 -9.23 -15.53 6.47
N GLN A 465 -8.46 -14.65 7.09
CA GLN A 465 -8.46 -14.47 8.53
C GLN A 465 -9.72 -13.73 8.97
N LYS A 466 -10.14 -13.99 10.21
CA LYS A 466 -11.37 -13.44 10.77
C LYS A 466 -11.06 -12.64 12.03
N SER A 467 -11.83 -11.59 12.24
CA SER A 467 -11.89 -10.85 13.48
C SER A 467 -12.48 -11.73 14.61
N THR A 468 -12.41 -11.22 15.84
CA THR A 468 -12.94 -11.90 17.04
C THR A 468 -14.47 -12.08 17.02
N ASN A 469 -15.20 -11.36 16.17
CA ASN A 469 -16.64 -11.56 15.97
C ASN A 469 -16.97 -12.46 14.77
N GLY A 470 -15.95 -13.02 14.11
CA GLY A 470 -16.11 -13.92 12.96
C GLY A 470 -16.25 -13.22 11.61
N SER A 471 -16.25 -11.88 11.58
CA SER A 471 -16.23 -11.12 10.33
C SER A 471 -14.87 -11.28 9.65
N PRO A 472 -14.81 -11.41 8.32
CA PRO A 472 -13.54 -11.67 7.69
C PRO A 472 -12.77 -10.36 7.43
N LEU A 473 -11.44 -10.42 7.52
CA LEU A 473 -10.56 -9.25 7.58
C LEU A 473 -10.10 -8.75 6.21
N GLY A 474 -10.40 -9.49 5.13
CA GLY A 474 -9.93 -9.15 3.78
C GLY A 474 -8.48 -9.58 3.49
N MET A 475 -7.87 -10.35 4.40
CA MET A 475 -6.48 -10.77 4.29
C MET A 475 -6.24 -12.15 4.90
N GLY A 476 -5.20 -12.82 4.40
CA GLY A 476 -4.58 -13.98 5.00
C GLY A 476 -3.56 -13.59 6.07
N LEU A 477 -2.53 -14.41 6.26
CA LEU A 477 -1.39 -14.05 7.11
C LEU A 477 -0.44 -13.16 6.29
N SER A 478 -0.58 -11.85 6.45
CA SER A 478 0.13 -10.79 5.71
C SER A 478 -0.18 -10.65 4.22
N TRP A 479 -1.02 -11.50 3.62
CA TRP A 479 -1.46 -11.35 2.22
C TRP A 479 -2.82 -10.68 2.12
N TRP A 480 -2.96 -9.61 1.34
CA TRP A 480 -4.31 -9.13 0.96
C TRP A 480 -4.95 -10.13 0.02
N ILE A 481 -6.26 -10.30 0.14
CA ILE A 481 -7.05 -11.21 -0.70
C ILE A 481 -7.95 -10.38 -1.60
N GLY A 482 -7.72 -10.51 -2.91
CA GLY A 482 -8.53 -9.90 -3.96
C GLY A 482 -9.31 -10.95 -4.74
N GLU A 483 -10.32 -10.51 -5.47
CA GLU A 483 -11.07 -11.34 -6.41
C GLU A 483 -11.53 -10.46 -7.58
N ASP A 484 -11.23 -10.91 -8.79
CA ASP A 484 -11.65 -10.29 -10.05
C ASP A 484 -12.27 -11.33 -11.00
N ASP A 485 -12.50 -10.96 -12.26
CA ASP A 485 -13.10 -11.83 -13.27
C ASP A 485 -12.26 -13.09 -13.58
N PHE A 486 -11.00 -13.13 -13.14
CA PHE A 486 -10.07 -14.24 -13.34
C PHE A 486 -9.92 -15.14 -12.11
N GLY A 487 -10.48 -14.75 -10.97
CA GLY A 487 -10.55 -15.56 -9.75
C GLY A 487 -9.98 -14.85 -8.53
N THR A 488 -9.72 -15.65 -7.48
CA THR A 488 -9.08 -15.15 -6.25
C THR A 488 -7.59 -14.96 -6.48
N PHE A 489 -7.06 -13.85 -5.98
CA PHE A 489 -5.65 -13.55 -5.99
C PHE A 489 -5.16 -13.01 -4.67
N TYR A 490 -3.86 -13.10 -4.47
CA TYR A 490 -3.18 -12.65 -3.28
C TYR A 490 -2.20 -11.58 -3.67
N TYR A 491 -2.20 -10.46 -2.95
CA TYR A 491 -1.38 -9.32 -3.33
C TYR A 491 -0.82 -8.58 -2.12
N HIS A 492 0.21 -7.79 -2.39
CA HIS A 492 0.73 -6.82 -1.45
C HIS A 492 1.33 -5.62 -2.21
N ASP A 493 0.94 -4.42 -1.79
CA ASP A 493 1.50 -3.18 -2.32
C ASP A 493 2.73 -2.74 -1.53
N GLY A 494 3.59 -1.95 -2.16
CA GLY A 494 4.64 -1.20 -1.49
C GLY A 494 4.49 0.26 -1.86
N GLY A 495 4.53 1.13 -0.86
CA GLY A 495 4.36 2.56 -1.05
C GLY A 495 5.26 3.35 -0.12
N GLY A 496 5.71 4.49 -0.60
CA GLY A 496 6.45 5.46 0.19
C GLY A 496 6.64 6.76 -0.59
N ALA A 497 7.30 7.71 0.06
CA ALA A 497 7.88 8.82 -0.68
C ALA A 497 8.81 8.23 -1.74
N THR A 498 8.56 8.54 -3.02
CA THR A 498 9.37 8.12 -4.17
C THR A 498 9.30 6.64 -4.59
N ILE A 499 8.37 5.85 -4.05
CA ILE A 499 8.26 4.42 -4.33
C ILE A 499 6.79 4.07 -4.46
N GLU A 500 6.46 3.32 -5.49
CA GLU A 500 5.19 2.61 -5.61
C GLU A 500 5.47 1.28 -6.31
N THR A 501 4.98 0.19 -5.74
CA THR A 501 5.23 -1.17 -6.19
C THR A 501 4.02 -2.04 -5.92
N HIS A 502 3.81 -3.06 -6.74
CA HIS A 502 2.72 -4.00 -6.58
C HIS A 502 3.21 -5.42 -6.85
N LEU A 503 2.75 -6.36 -6.04
CA LEU A 503 2.98 -7.78 -6.26
C LEU A 503 1.64 -8.50 -6.15
N ARG A 504 1.35 -9.42 -7.06
CA ARG A 504 0.15 -10.26 -7.01
C ARG A 504 0.35 -11.63 -7.63
N TYR A 505 -0.41 -12.62 -7.18
CA TYR A 505 -0.43 -13.93 -7.81
C TYR A 505 -1.81 -14.61 -7.72
N TYR A 506 -2.07 -15.48 -8.70
CA TYR A 506 -3.30 -16.24 -8.91
C TYR A 506 -2.94 -17.72 -8.88
N PRO A 507 -3.22 -18.44 -7.76
CA PRO A 507 -2.95 -19.88 -7.68
C PRO A 507 -3.64 -20.67 -8.78
N ASP A 508 -4.91 -20.36 -9.08
CA ASP A 508 -5.71 -21.10 -10.08
C ASP A 508 -5.25 -20.89 -11.53
N LEU A 509 -4.42 -19.85 -11.78
CA LEU A 509 -3.89 -19.54 -13.10
C LEU A 509 -2.38 -19.84 -13.22
N ASP A 510 -1.74 -20.31 -12.14
CA ASP A 510 -0.29 -20.43 -12.04
C ASP A 510 0.44 -19.14 -12.45
N LEU A 511 -0.13 -17.96 -12.13
CA LEU A 511 0.29 -16.66 -12.66
C LEU A 511 0.71 -15.70 -11.53
N GLY A 512 1.85 -15.04 -11.69
CA GLY A 512 2.36 -14.00 -10.81
C GLY A 512 2.74 -12.73 -11.57
N VAL A 513 2.56 -11.58 -10.94
CA VAL A 513 2.88 -10.26 -11.50
C VAL A 513 3.61 -9.42 -10.46
N VAL A 514 4.70 -8.80 -10.90
CA VAL A 514 5.48 -7.84 -10.11
C VAL A 514 5.58 -6.55 -10.90
N VAL A 515 5.28 -5.43 -10.25
CA VAL A 515 5.39 -4.07 -10.78
C VAL A 515 6.22 -3.24 -9.81
N MET A 516 7.32 -2.67 -10.30
CA MET A 516 8.27 -1.89 -9.51
C MET A 516 8.40 -0.49 -10.09
N GLY A 517 8.48 0.54 -9.26
CA GLY A 517 8.67 1.91 -9.73
C GLY A 517 9.45 2.79 -8.77
N SER A 518 10.16 3.76 -9.34
CA SER A 518 10.97 4.75 -8.60
C SER A 518 10.27 6.11 -8.43
N VAL A 519 8.95 6.11 -8.65
CA VAL A 519 8.04 7.24 -8.50
C VAL A 519 6.75 6.76 -7.85
N ASN A 520 6.01 7.67 -7.24
CA ASN A 520 4.68 7.39 -6.70
C ASN A 520 3.62 8.08 -7.59
N GLY A 521 2.47 7.45 -7.76
CA GLY A 521 1.32 7.91 -8.51
C GLY A 521 1.27 7.40 -9.95
N TYR A 522 1.95 6.29 -10.27
CA TYR A 522 1.96 5.68 -11.61
C TYR A 522 1.02 4.48 -11.76
N GLN A 523 0.19 4.19 -10.75
CA GLN A 523 -0.91 3.22 -10.79
C GLN A 523 -0.43 1.77 -10.97
N SER A 524 0.47 1.34 -10.10
CA SER A 524 1.11 0.02 -10.15
C SER A 524 0.12 -1.15 -10.09
N ASP A 525 -0.99 -1.00 -9.37
CA ASP A 525 -2.10 -1.95 -9.26
C ASP A 525 -2.86 -2.08 -10.58
N THR A 526 -3.19 -0.95 -11.22
CA THR A 526 -3.88 -0.90 -12.51
C THR A 526 -3.01 -1.51 -13.61
N ILE A 527 -1.70 -1.25 -13.57
CA ILE A 527 -0.73 -1.91 -14.46
C ILE A 527 -0.76 -3.43 -14.24
N ALA A 528 -0.75 -3.89 -12.98
CA ALA A 528 -0.76 -5.32 -12.70
C ALA A 528 -2.05 -6.01 -13.16
N GLU A 529 -3.21 -5.36 -13.01
CA GLU A 529 -4.49 -5.82 -13.56
C GLU A 529 -4.49 -5.87 -15.09
N GLY A 530 -3.94 -4.84 -15.73
CA GLY A 530 -3.74 -4.80 -17.16
C GLY A 530 -2.86 -5.91 -17.70
N LEU A 531 -1.76 -6.22 -16.99
CA LEU A 531 -0.86 -7.32 -17.36
C LEU A 531 -1.58 -8.66 -17.37
N VAL A 532 -2.42 -8.92 -16.36
CA VAL A 532 -3.20 -10.17 -16.32
C VAL A 532 -4.28 -10.17 -17.40
N SER A 533 -4.97 -9.05 -17.61
CA SER A 533 -6.00 -8.92 -18.65
C SER A 533 -5.42 -9.16 -20.05
N ALA A 534 -4.25 -8.58 -20.35
CA ALA A 534 -3.54 -8.80 -21.61
C ALA A 534 -3.09 -10.26 -21.75
N TRP A 535 -2.48 -10.84 -20.71
CA TRP A 535 -2.05 -12.24 -20.72
C TRP A 535 -3.21 -13.21 -20.97
N MET A 536 -4.37 -12.97 -20.33
CA MET A 536 -5.58 -13.78 -20.51
C MET A 536 -6.17 -13.67 -21.92
N GLN A 537 -5.91 -12.59 -22.66
CA GLN A 537 -6.38 -12.42 -24.04
C GLN A 537 -5.48 -13.10 -25.08
N GLU A 538 -4.20 -13.28 -24.76
CA GLU A 538 -3.25 -13.99 -25.64
C GLU A 538 -3.37 -15.53 -25.55
N LYS A 539 -4.09 -16.03 -24.54
CA LYS A 539 -4.41 -17.46 -24.32
C LYS A 539 -5.71 -17.87 -25.00
#